data_AF-A0A353ZFH1-F1
#
_entry.id   AF-A0A353ZFH1-F1
#
_cell.length_a   1.000
_cell.length_b   1.000
_cell.length_c   1.000
_cell.angle_alpha   90.00
_cell.angle_beta   90.00
_cell.angle_gamma   90.00
#
_symmetry.space_group_name_H-M   'P 1'
#
loop_
_entity.id
_entity.type
_entity.pdbx_description
1 polymer ?
#
loop_
_entity_poly.entity_id
_entity_poly.type
_entity_poly.pdbx_seq_one_letter_code
_entity_poly.pdbx_strand_id
1 'polypeptide(L)'
;MVCVGVWVAATLVGCQTHTALRDHTLKTSGTLAELNCQQVVDNLARFAAQPASLPSVAVLHSGNVTLADQHAAAAAGTYAPTITLADQLGGFPIFSLFLSPNVSRNLTEQWDLKPVTDTGRIRRIRAAFQIVLGAGATADDHCEDCAQTVRELTADGSTLDCQLPTGWFQIGCRRDVPDHACYVGNCGETYVWVGPEGMDGLSRFTLTIMQLSTSDPKPATRTVVRRYNADEELESTEITESEDLPGTTSWQADTDDQGDDGGSTGETVQRQPTITPRRTAQSPKQARKRKGTSGLMLPNAE
;
A
#
# COMPACT_ATOMS: atom_id res chain seq x y z
N MET A 1 41.51 -3.14 -40.41
CA MET A 1 40.82 -4.33 -39.85
C MET A 1 40.40 -4.15 -38.37
N VAL A 2 40.30 -2.91 -37.86
CA VAL A 2 39.94 -2.62 -36.44
C VAL A 2 38.46 -2.25 -36.26
N CYS A 3 37.79 -1.76 -37.31
CA CYS A 3 36.39 -1.31 -37.22
C CYS A 3 35.34 -2.41 -37.01
N VAL A 4 35.64 -3.68 -37.34
CA VAL A 4 34.66 -4.77 -37.19
C VAL A 4 34.57 -5.26 -35.74
N GLY A 5 35.66 -5.16 -34.96
CA GLY A 5 35.67 -5.59 -33.55
C GLY A 5 34.86 -4.69 -32.62
N VAL A 6 34.74 -3.39 -32.93
CA VAL A 6 34.04 -2.41 -32.08
C VAL A 6 32.52 -2.58 -32.13
N TRP A 7 31.96 -2.99 -33.27
CA TRP A 7 30.52 -3.21 -33.40
C TRP A 7 30.02 -4.47 -32.67
N VAL A 8 30.84 -5.51 -32.57
CA VAL A 8 30.48 -6.75 -31.84
C VAL A 8 30.48 -6.52 -30.33
N ALA A 9 31.35 -5.64 -29.81
CA ALA A 9 31.36 -5.31 -28.39
C ALA A 9 30.11 -4.53 -27.96
N ALA A 10 29.53 -3.70 -28.83
CA ALA A 10 28.37 -2.86 -28.50
C ALA A 10 27.06 -3.65 -28.34
N THR A 11 26.90 -4.79 -29.04
CA THR A 11 25.65 -5.58 -28.96
C THR A 11 25.58 -6.49 -27.74
N LEU A 12 26.71 -6.81 -27.12
CA LEU A 12 26.75 -7.71 -25.94
C LEU A 12 26.42 -6.99 -24.62
N VAL A 13 26.56 -5.66 -24.55
CA VAL A 13 26.30 -4.89 -23.32
C VAL A 13 24.81 -4.84 -22.98
N GLY A 14 23.92 -4.92 -23.98
CA GLY A 14 22.47 -4.82 -23.78
C GLY A 14 21.85 -6.00 -23.01
N CYS A 15 22.37 -7.22 -23.22
CA CYS A 15 21.80 -8.41 -22.58
C CYS A 15 22.06 -8.46 -21.07
N GLN A 16 23.22 -7.95 -20.61
CA GLN A 16 23.58 -7.97 -19.18
C GLN A 16 22.74 -6.99 -18.36
N THR A 17 22.40 -5.83 -18.92
CA THR A 17 21.56 -4.84 -18.22
C THR A 17 20.15 -5.37 -17.99
N HIS A 18 19.59 -6.08 -18.97
CA HIS A 18 18.25 -6.64 -18.85
C HIS A 18 18.14 -7.74 -17.78
N THR A 19 19.13 -8.66 -17.71
CA THR A 19 19.14 -9.70 -16.67
C THR A 19 19.32 -9.10 -15.29
N ALA A 20 20.20 -8.11 -15.14
CA ALA A 20 20.40 -7.41 -13.87
C ALA A 20 19.13 -6.68 -13.41
N LEU A 21 18.43 -6.00 -14.32
CA LEU A 21 17.18 -5.32 -14.01
C LEU A 21 16.12 -6.32 -13.52
N ARG A 22 15.95 -7.44 -14.23
CA ARG A 22 15.01 -8.51 -13.84
C ARG A 22 15.31 -9.04 -12.44
N ASP A 23 16.56 -9.38 -12.15
CA ASP A 23 16.95 -9.93 -10.86
C ASP A 23 16.74 -8.93 -9.71
N HIS A 24 17.03 -7.65 -9.96
CA HIS A 24 16.73 -6.59 -9.01
C HIS A 24 15.22 -6.43 -8.80
N THR A 25 14.43 -6.32 -9.86
CA THR A 25 12.96 -6.23 -9.75
C THR A 25 12.38 -7.41 -8.95
N LEU A 26 12.86 -8.63 -9.18
CA LEU A 26 12.41 -9.80 -8.42
C LEU A 26 12.79 -9.71 -6.93
N LYS A 27 14.04 -9.36 -6.61
CA LYS A 27 14.49 -9.16 -5.22
C LYS A 27 13.69 -8.07 -4.51
N THR A 28 13.53 -6.93 -5.17
CA THR A 28 12.78 -5.77 -4.69
C THR A 28 11.29 -6.07 -4.54
N SER A 29 10.71 -6.93 -5.39
CA SER A 29 9.34 -7.41 -5.19
C SER A 29 9.21 -8.36 -3.98
N GLY A 30 10.25 -9.15 -3.70
CA GLY A 30 10.30 -10.06 -2.57
C GLY A 30 10.33 -9.34 -1.22
N THR A 31 11.15 -8.28 -1.11
CA THR A 31 11.24 -7.47 0.12
C THR A 31 9.91 -6.82 0.50
N LEU A 32 9.05 -6.51 -0.48
CA LEU A 32 7.73 -5.98 -0.22
C LEU A 32 6.82 -6.99 0.51
N ALA A 33 6.80 -8.23 0.02
CA ALA A 33 6.02 -9.29 0.66
C ALA A 33 6.54 -9.56 2.08
N GLU A 34 7.87 -9.56 2.26
CA GLU A 34 8.53 -9.71 3.56
C GLU A 34 8.14 -8.58 4.52
N LEU A 35 8.11 -7.32 4.07
CA LEU A 35 7.69 -6.17 4.88
C LEU A 35 6.24 -6.31 5.37
N ASN A 36 5.33 -6.72 4.49
CA ASN A 36 3.93 -6.93 4.88
C ASN A 36 3.78 -8.06 5.89
N CYS A 37 4.50 -9.17 5.68
CA CYS A 37 4.53 -10.29 6.63
C CYS A 37 5.07 -9.86 7.99
N GLN A 38 6.19 -9.14 8.02
CA GLN A 38 6.80 -8.64 9.26
C GLN A 38 5.86 -7.68 10.00
N GLN A 39 5.20 -6.75 9.30
CA GLN A 39 4.21 -5.85 9.92
C GLN A 39 3.08 -6.64 10.60
N VAL A 40 2.60 -7.72 9.98
CA VAL A 40 1.54 -8.56 10.55
C VAL A 40 2.03 -9.28 11.80
N VAL A 41 3.25 -9.83 11.79
CA VAL A 41 3.84 -10.52 12.94
C VAL A 41 4.13 -9.55 14.11
N ASP A 42 4.63 -8.35 13.82
CA ASP A 42 4.85 -7.31 14.83
C ASP A 42 3.53 -6.85 15.47
N ASN A 43 2.47 -6.71 14.66
CA ASN A 43 1.13 -6.41 15.16
C ASN A 43 0.58 -7.56 16.01
N LEU A 44 0.78 -8.82 15.62
CA LEU A 44 0.41 -9.99 16.44
C LEU A 44 1.08 -9.95 17.81
N ALA A 45 2.39 -9.70 17.86
CA ALA A 45 3.11 -9.56 19.12
C ALA A 45 2.54 -8.43 19.99
N ARG A 46 2.19 -7.30 19.37
CA ARG A 46 1.55 -6.17 20.06
C ARG A 46 0.16 -6.53 20.61
N PHE A 47 -0.67 -7.24 19.86
CA PHE A 47 -1.99 -7.66 20.32
C PHE A 47 -1.93 -8.75 21.39
N ALA A 48 -0.95 -9.66 21.30
CA ALA A 48 -0.70 -10.66 22.32
C ALA A 48 -0.29 -10.01 23.66
N ALA A 49 0.57 -8.99 23.62
CA ALA A 49 0.95 -8.23 24.80
C ALA A 49 -0.17 -7.31 25.32
N GLN A 50 -0.89 -6.66 24.41
CA GLN A 50 -1.93 -5.69 24.71
C GLN A 50 -3.12 -5.79 23.74
N PRO A 51 -4.21 -6.50 24.12
CA PRO A 51 -5.39 -6.70 23.25
C PRO A 51 -6.15 -5.41 22.90
N ALA A 52 -5.91 -4.34 23.65
CA ALA A 52 -6.48 -3.00 23.43
C ALA A 52 -5.63 -2.11 22.50
N SER A 53 -4.48 -2.60 22.03
CA SER A 53 -3.61 -1.84 21.13
C SER A 53 -4.25 -1.63 19.75
N LEU A 54 -3.77 -0.61 19.03
CA LEU A 54 -4.17 -0.36 17.65
C LEU A 54 -3.17 -1.01 16.69
N PRO A 55 -3.65 -1.61 15.58
CA PRO A 55 -2.78 -2.15 14.55
C PRO A 55 -2.07 -1.00 13.84
N SER A 56 -0.77 -1.13 13.60
CA SER A 56 -0.01 -0.24 12.71
C SER A 56 0.13 -0.93 11.37
N VAL A 57 -0.77 -0.65 10.44
CA VAL A 57 -0.73 -1.20 9.08
C VAL A 57 -0.52 -0.06 8.10
N ALA A 58 0.50 -0.22 7.25
CA ALA A 58 0.76 0.68 6.13
C ALA A 58 0.59 -0.13 4.85
N VAL A 59 -0.36 0.27 4.01
CA VAL A 59 -0.57 -0.38 2.72
C VAL A 59 0.38 0.26 1.72
N LEU A 60 1.15 -0.55 1.01
CA LEU A 60 1.92 -0.04 -0.11
C LEU A 60 0.96 0.39 -1.22
N HIS A 61 1.03 1.66 -1.61
CA HIS A 61 0.22 2.19 -2.70
C HIS A 61 0.93 2.08 -4.05
N SER A 62 2.21 2.47 -4.07
CA SER A 62 3.04 2.40 -5.27
C SER A 62 4.53 2.28 -4.89
N GLY A 63 5.32 1.75 -5.81
CA GLY A 63 6.76 1.68 -5.69
C GLY A 63 7.41 2.06 -7.01
N ASN A 64 8.47 2.86 -6.96
CA ASN A 64 9.28 3.19 -8.12
C ASN A 64 10.72 2.74 -7.88
N VAL A 65 11.26 2.00 -8.85
CA VAL A 65 12.66 1.59 -8.88
C VAL A 65 13.30 2.32 -10.05
N THR A 66 14.14 3.30 -9.75
CA THR A 66 14.89 4.03 -10.78
C THR A 66 16.33 3.55 -10.78
N LEU A 67 16.75 3.01 -11.93
CA LEU A 67 18.14 2.64 -12.19
C LEU A 67 18.76 3.72 -13.08
N ALA A 68 19.71 4.47 -12.54
CA ALA A 68 20.48 5.46 -13.28
C ALA A 68 21.90 4.93 -13.48
N ASP A 69 22.19 4.47 -14.71
CA ASP A 69 23.53 4.11 -15.15
C ASP A 69 24.21 5.37 -15.73
N GLN A 70 25.22 5.90 -15.03
CA GLN A 70 26.03 7.01 -15.52
C GLN A 70 27.34 6.46 -16.10
N HIS A 71 27.40 6.41 -17.43
CA HIS A 71 28.62 6.11 -18.16
C HIS A 71 29.28 7.43 -18.58
N ALA A 72 30.33 7.84 -17.87
CA ALA A 72 31.17 8.97 -18.26
C ALA A 72 32.55 8.45 -18.68
N ALA A 73 32.77 8.34 -19.98
CA ALA A 73 34.11 8.15 -20.53
C ALA A 73 34.74 9.53 -20.78
N ALA A 74 35.51 10.02 -19.81
CA ALA A 74 36.33 11.21 -20.01
C ALA A 74 37.68 10.77 -20.59
N ALA A 75 37.93 11.12 -21.86
CA ALA A 75 39.25 11.03 -22.46
C ALA A 75 39.93 12.39 -22.34
N ALA A 76 40.82 12.53 -21.36
CA ALA A 76 41.64 13.72 -21.22
C ALA A 76 42.98 13.44 -21.90
N GLY A 77 43.18 14.02 -23.08
CA GLY A 77 44.49 14.03 -23.73
C GLY A 77 45.33 15.15 -23.13
N THR A 78 46.31 14.81 -22.28
CA THR A 78 47.24 15.82 -21.75
C THR A 78 48.47 15.85 -22.66
N TYR A 79 48.54 16.87 -23.51
CA TYR A 79 49.78 17.20 -24.21
C TYR A 79 50.69 17.93 -23.22
N ALA A 80 51.76 17.28 -22.74
CA ALA A 80 52.76 17.90 -21.89
C ALA A 80 53.93 18.40 -22.78
N PRO A 81 54.00 19.70 -23.12
CA PRO A 81 55.02 20.21 -24.04
C PRO A 81 56.42 20.39 -23.43
N THR A 82 56.70 19.89 -22.22
CA THR A 82 57.94 20.23 -21.50
C THR A 82 58.75 19.00 -21.15
N ILE A 83 59.45 18.50 -22.17
CA ILE A 83 60.68 17.73 -21.98
C ILE A 83 61.74 18.72 -21.48
N THR A 84 62.22 18.54 -20.25
CA THR A 84 63.47 19.12 -19.81
C THR A 84 64.58 18.62 -20.74
N LEU A 85 65.49 19.52 -21.11
CA LEU A 85 66.52 19.42 -22.16
C LEU A 85 67.49 18.20 -22.07
N ALA A 86 67.29 17.28 -21.13
CA ALA A 86 68.20 16.15 -20.86
C ALA A 86 67.87 14.85 -21.62
N ASP A 87 66.71 14.72 -22.27
CA ASP A 87 66.29 13.46 -22.93
C ASP A 87 66.20 13.55 -24.47
N GLN A 88 66.86 14.55 -25.07
CA GLN A 88 66.76 14.89 -26.49
C GLN A 88 67.65 14.06 -27.44
N LEU A 89 67.91 12.80 -27.09
CA LEU A 89 68.64 11.85 -27.95
C LEU A 89 67.77 10.62 -28.23
N GLY A 90 66.66 10.81 -28.93
CA GLY A 90 66.02 9.72 -29.71
C GLY A 90 64.61 9.26 -29.31
N GLY A 91 63.88 9.98 -28.45
CA GLY A 91 62.53 9.61 -28.02
C GLY A 91 61.41 10.39 -28.74
N PHE A 92 60.49 9.68 -29.43
CA PHE A 92 59.26 10.26 -29.97
C PHE A 92 58.36 10.84 -28.86
N PRO A 93 57.58 11.91 -29.11
CA PRO A 93 56.69 12.50 -28.10
C PRO A 93 55.68 11.45 -27.59
N ILE A 94 55.68 11.20 -26.29
CA ILE A 94 54.77 10.25 -25.64
C ILE A 94 53.40 10.92 -25.50
N PHE A 95 52.49 10.62 -26.43
CA PHE A 95 51.09 11.02 -26.33
C PHE A 95 50.42 10.20 -25.22
N SER A 96 50.19 10.81 -24.05
CA SER A 96 49.55 10.15 -22.91
C SER A 96 48.04 10.33 -23.00
N LEU A 97 47.33 9.26 -23.36
CA LEU A 97 45.86 9.25 -23.46
C LEU A 97 45.31 8.64 -22.17
N PHE A 98 44.90 9.49 -21.23
CA PHE A 98 44.26 9.02 -19.99
C PHE A 98 42.78 8.78 -20.25
N LEU A 99 42.41 7.50 -20.30
CA LEU A 99 41.03 7.05 -20.27
C LEU A 99 40.67 6.82 -18.80
N SER A 100 39.86 7.70 -18.23
CA SER A 100 39.25 7.48 -16.91
C SER A 100 37.79 7.08 -17.13
N PRO A 101 37.48 5.80 -17.38
CA PRO A 101 36.11 5.35 -17.45
C PRO A 101 35.52 5.45 -16.03
N ASN A 102 34.60 6.39 -15.84
CA ASN A 102 33.79 6.43 -14.64
C ASN A 102 32.46 5.75 -14.97
N VAL A 103 32.29 4.54 -14.45
CA VAL A 103 31.06 3.77 -14.56
C VAL A 103 30.46 3.75 -13.17
N SER A 104 29.43 4.57 -12.94
CA SER A 104 28.66 4.53 -11.70
C SER A 104 27.23 4.10 -12.00
N ARG A 105 26.71 3.22 -11.15
CA ARG A 105 25.32 2.77 -11.17
C ARG A 105 24.67 3.25 -9.88
N ASN A 106 23.58 4.00 -9.99
CA ASN A 106 22.79 4.45 -8.87
C ASN A 106 21.41 3.79 -8.93
N LEU A 107 21.07 3.02 -7.90
CA LEU A 107 19.77 2.39 -7.72
C LEU A 107 19.01 3.16 -6.64
N THR A 108 17.93 3.83 -7.00
CA THR A 108 17.04 4.50 -6.05
C THR A 108 15.70 3.78 -6.02
N GLU A 109 15.39 3.17 -4.88
CA GLU A 109 14.09 2.56 -4.59
C GLU A 109 13.28 3.53 -3.73
N GLN A 110 12.08 3.87 -4.18
CA GLN A 110 11.15 4.71 -3.44
C GLN A 110 9.82 3.97 -3.30
N TRP A 111 9.45 3.67 -2.06
CA TRP A 111 8.20 3.02 -1.70
C TRP A 111 7.25 4.05 -1.09
N ASP A 112 6.04 4.18 -1.64
CA ASP A 112 4.99 5.03 -1.10
C ASP A 112 4.05 4.19 -0.23
N LEU A 113 4.14 4.43 1.08
CA LEU A 113 3.36 3.74 2.10
C LEU A 113 2.24 4.66 2.56
N LYS A 114 0.99 4.24 2.35
CA LYS A 114 -0.17 4.97 2.84
C LYS A 114 -0.62 4.38 4.18
N PRO A 115 -0.47 5.10 5.30
CA PRO A 115 -0.98 4.61 6.58
C PRO A 115 -2.50 4.50 6.51
N VAL A 116 -3.04 3.42 7.09
CA VAL A 116 -4.49 3.26 7.23
C VAL A 116 -4.95 4.17 8.36
N THR A 117 -5.64 5.27 8.02
CA THR A 117 -6.14 6.26 8.99
C THR A 117 -7.64 6.17 9.25
N ASP A 118 -8.38 5.41 8.43
CA ASP A 118 -9.82 5.24 8.59
C ASP A 118 -10.16 4.38 9.82
N THR A 119 -11.06 4.89 10.67
CA THR A 119 -11.41 4.22 11.92
C THR A 119 -12.16 2.91 11.68
N GLY A 120 -12.99 2.83 10.64
CA GLY A 120 -13.72 1.61 10.27
C GLY A 120 -12.76 0.49 9.85
N ARG A 121 -11.81 0.79 8.95
CA ARG A 121 -10.74 -0.14 8.55
C ARG A 121 -9.91 -0.61 9.74
N ILE A 122 -9.48 0.29 10.61
CA ILE A 122 -8.68 -0.06 11.79
C ILE A 122 -9.43 -1.01 12.73
N ARG A 123 -10.74 -0.77 12.98
CA ARG A 123 -11.58 -1.65 13.81
C ARG A 123 -11.68 -3.06 13.24
N ARG A 124 -11.83 -3.17 11.93
CA ARG A 124 -11.91 -4.46 11.22
C ARG A 124 -10.62 -5.26 11.27
N ILE A 125 -9.49 -4.59 11.02
CA ILE A 125 -8.17 -5.18 11.14
C ILE A 125 -7.95 -5.67 12.57
N ARG A 126 -8.29 -4.86 13.58
CA ARG A 126 -8.23 -5.25 15.00
C ARG A 126 -9.09 -6.49 15.30
N ALA A 127 -10.32 -6.53 14.82
CA ALA A 127 -11.20 -7.69 14.98
C ALA A 127 -10.56 -8.97 14.40
N ALA A 128 -9.94 -8.89 13.22
CA ALA A 128 -9.26 -10.03 12.60
C ALA A 128 -8.10 -10.55 13.46
N PHE A 129 -7.25 -9.67 14.00
CA PHE A 129 -6.18 -10.08 14.92
C PHE A 129 -6.72 -10.72 16.21
N GLN A 130 -7.79 -10.20 16.78
CA GLN A 130 -8.41 -10.74 18.00
C GLN A 130 -9.02 -12.13 17.78
N ILE A 131 -9.63 -12.36 16.61
CA ILE A 131 -10.15 -13.68 16.21
C ILE A 131 -8.99 -14.68 16.09
N VAL A 132 -7.91 -14.30 15.38
CA VAL A 132 -6.76 -15.18 15.14
C VAL A 132 -6.01 -15.54 16.42
N LEU A 133 -5.95 -14.62 17.40
CA LEU A 133 -5.37 -14.87 18.72
C LEU A 133 -6.27 -15.72 19.64
N GLY A 134 -7.49 -16.05 19.24
CA GLY A 134 -8.46 -16.74 20.09
C GLY A 134 -8.99 -15.88 21.25
N ALA A 135 -8.63 -14.60 21.31
CA ALA A 135 -9.06 -13.67 22.35
C ALA A 135 -10.57 -13.37 22.28
N GLY A 136 -11.22 -13.63 21.14
CA GLY A 136 -12.66 -13.44 20.95
C GLY A 136 -13.55 -14.43 21.72
N ALA A 137 -13.01 -15.54 22.22
CA ALA A 137 -13.80 -16.53 22.95
C ALA A 137 -13.89 -16.23 24.46
N THR A 138 -12.99 -15.41 24.99
CA THR A 138 -12.87 -15.17 26.43
C THR A 138 -13.13 -13.70 26.75
N ALA A 139 -14.37 -13.42 27.17
CA ALA A 139 -14.69 -12.53 28.29
C ALA A 139 -15.34 -11.15 28.05
N ASP A 140 -15.62 -10.67 26.83
CA ASP A 140 -16.45 -9.44 26.69
C ASP A 140 -17.47 -9.53 25.56
N ASP A 141 -18.73 -9.22 25.89
CA ASP A 141 -19.97 -9.21 25.08
C ASP A 141 -19.93 -8.29 23.83
N HIS A 142 -18.76 -7.77 23.46
CA HIS A 142 -18.55 -6.89 22.31
C HIS A 142 -17.87 -7.60 21.12
N CYS A 143 -17.61 -8.91 21.21
CA CYS A 143 -16.95 -9.66 20.14
C CYS A 143 -17.90 -10.13 19.03
N GLU A 144 -19.21 -10.18 19.27
CA GLU A 144 -20.17 -10.66 18.26
C GLU A 144 -20.24 -9.71 17.05
N ASP A 145 -20.18 -8.40 17.32
CA ASP A 145 -20.12 -7.34 16.30
C ASP A 145 -18.82 -7.43 15.47
N CYS A 146 -17.71 -7.85 16.09
CA CYS A 146 -16.43 -8.02 15.40
C CYS A 146 -16.46 -9.17 14.39
N ALA A 147 -17.00 -10.32 14.76
CA ALA A 147 -17.13 -11.46 13.85
C ALA A 147 -18.09 -11.14 12.70
N GLN A 148 -19.19 -10.44 12.98
CA GLN A 148 -20.14 -10.01 11.95
C GLN A 148 -19.51 -9.03 10.97
N THR A 149 -18.75 -8.05 11.46
CA THR A 149 -18.07 -7.07 10.61
C THR A 149 -17.06 -7.73 9.66
N VAL A 150 -16.33 -8.76 10.12
CA VAL A 150 -15.40 -9.51 9.27
C VAL A 150 -16.16 -10.40 8.27
N ARG A 151 -17.26 -11.04 8.70
CA ARG A 151 -18.10 -11.87 7.81
C ARG A 151 -18.71 -11.08 6.67
N GLU A 152 -19.20 -9.88 6.93
CA GLU A 152 -19.84 -9.04 5.92
C GLU A 152 -18.91 -8.73 4.73
N LEU A 153 -17.61 -8.62 4.98
CA LEU A 153 -16.61 -8.33 3.94
C LEU A 153 -16.10 -9.58 3.22
N THR A 154 -16.34 -10.74 3.81
CA THR A 154 -15.97 -12.04 3.24
C THR A 154 -17.15 -12.63 2.46
N ALA A 155 -17.91 -11.75 1.81
CA ALA A 155 -19.17 -11.96 1.10
C ALA A 155 -19.15 -13.08 0.04
N ASP A 156 -17.98 -13.61 -0.30
CA ASP A 156 -17.79 -14.70 -1.25
C ASP A 156 -18.26 -16.07 -0.70
N GLY A 157 -18.81 -16.12 0.52
CA GLY A 157 -19.30 -17.35 1.13
C GLY A 157 -18.19 -18.33 1.54
N SER A 158 -16.92 -17.90 1.43
CA SER A 158 -15.79 -18.66 1.96
C SER A 158 -15.90 -18.74 3.49
N THR A 159 -15.62 -19.92 4.05
CA THR A 159 -15.58 -20.09 5.50
C THR A 159 -14.50 -19.19 6.10
N LEU A 160 -14.81 -18.55 7.24
CA LEU A 160 -13.86 -17.69 7.97
C LEU A 160 -12.52 -18.40 8.21
N ASP A 161 -12.55 -19.71 8.44
CA ASP A 161 -11.36 -20.55 8.68
C ASP A 161 -10.38 -20.55 7.49
N CYS A 162 -10.87 -20.38 6.26
CA CYS A 162 -10.01 -20.31 5.08
C CYS A 162 -9.26 -18.99 4.98
N GLN A 163 -9.88 -17.89 5.44
CA GLN A 163 -9.31 -16.55 5.38
C GLN A 163 -8.50 -16.16 6.62
N LEU A 164 -8.96 -16.63 7.79
CA LEU A 164 -8.34 -16.40 9.09
C LEU A 164 -7.86 -17.73 9.65
N PRO A 165 -6.81 -18.33 9.07
CA PRO A 165 -6.23 -19.54 9.62
C PRO A 165 -5.76 -19.25 11.05
N THR A 166 -5.93 -20.22 11.95
CA THR A 166 -5.46 -20.16 13.33
C THR A 166 -4.35 -21.19 13.55
N GLY A 167 -3.57 -21.03 14.63
CA GLY A 167 -2.55 -22.01 15.03
C GLY A 167 -1.30 -22.09 14.15
N TRP A 168 -1.08 -21.14 13.24
CA TRP A 168 0.10 -21.08 12.36
C TRP A 168 1.29 -20.31 12.96
N PHE A 169 1.13 -19.71 14.12
CA PHE A 169 2.17 -18.99 14.84
C PHE A 169 2.19 -19.43 16.30
N GLN A 170 3.29 -19.13 16.98
CA GLN A 170 3.47 -19.39 18.41
C GLN A 170 3.75 -18.10 19.15
N ILE A 171 3.39 -18.07 20.44
CA ILE A 171 3.56 -16.94 21.34
C ILE A 171 4.37 -17.41 22.54
N GLY A 172 5.33 -16.61 22.99
CA GLY A 172 6.18 -16.94 24.14
C GLY A 172 7.14 -15.82 24.52
N CYS A 173 8.22 -16.17 25.20
CA CYS A 173 9.30 -15.25 25.54
C CYS A 173 10.47 -15.37 24.56
N ARG A 174 11.47 -14.47 24.67
CA ARG A 174 12.65 -14.46 23.80
C ARG A 174 13.40 -15.80 23.74
N ARG A 175 13.36 -16.60 24.80
CA ARG A 175 14.07 -17.89 24.89
C ARG A 175 13.34 -19.03 24.20
N ASP A 176 12.05 -18.86 23.94
CA ASP A 176 11.21 -19.88 23.30
C ASP A 176 11.29 -19.79 21.77
N VAL A 177 11.82 -18.69 21.24
CA VAL A 177 11.96 -18.46 19.79
C VAL A 177 13.01 -19.42 19.23
N PRO A 178 12.64 -20.32 18.29
CA PRO A 178 13.57 -21.26 17.70
C PRO A 178 14.51 -20.56 16.70
N ASP A 179 15.73 -21.09 16.55
CA ASP A 179 16.75 -20.54 15.63
C ASP A 179 16.30 -20.54 14.15
N HIS A 180 15.33 -21.38 13.79
CA HIS A 180 14.81 -21.53 12.43
C HIS A 180 13.47 -20.83 12.20
N ALA A 181 13.07 -19.90 13.08
CA ALA A 181 11.91 -19.06 12.85
C ALA A 181 12.10 -18.20 11.59
N CYS A 182 11.12 -18.19 10.69
CA CYS A 182 11.15 -17.40 9.46
C CYS A 182 10.87 -15.92 9.73
N TYR A 183 9.88 -15.66 10.60
CA TYR A 183 9.51 -14.32 11.03
C TYR A 183 9.39 -14.28 12.55
N VAL A 184 9.84 -13.18 13.14
CA VAL A 184 9.78 -12.94 14.58
C VAL A 184 9.39 -11.49 14.82
N GLY A 185 8.32 -11.29 15.57
CA GLY A 185 7.88 -9.98 16.04
C GLY A 185 7.92 -9.93 17.55
N ASN A 186 8.13 -8.74 18.11
CA ASN A 186 8.24 -8.55 19.54
C ASN A 186 7.52 -7.30 20.04
N CYS A 187 6.94 -7.41 21.23
CA CYS A 187 6.38 -6.28 21.98
C CYS A 187 6.65 -6.47 23.47
N GLY A 188 7.64 -5.74 23.99
CA GLY A 188 8.12 -5.91 25.36
C GLY A 188 8.71 -7.32 25.57
N GLU A 189 8.14 -8.06 26.52
CA GLU A 189 8.53 -9.46 26.84
C GLU A 189 7.78 -10.51 26.01
N THR A 190 6.81 -10.10 25.19
CA THR A 190 6.02 -11.01 24.35
C THR A 190 6.64 -11.12 22.97
N TYR A 191 6.97 -12.34 22.56
CA TYR A 191 7.49 -12.68 21.24
C TYR A 191 6.47 -13.53 20.52
N VAL A 192 6.30 -13.24 19.23
CA VAL A 192 5.51 -14.05 18.30
C VAL A 192 6.43 -14.47 17.18
N TRP A 193 6.40 -15.74 16.81
CA TRP A 193 7.20 -16.25 15.71
C TRP A 193 6.40 -17.20 14.83
N VAL A 194 6.90 -17.34 13.60
CA VAL A 194 6.32 -18.19 12.56
C VAL A 194 7.41 -19.11 12.05
N GLY A 195 7.21 -20.41 12.24
CA GLY A 195 8.05 -21.45 11.64
C GLY A 195 7.77 -21.68 10.15
N PRO A 196 8.59 -22.47 9.46
CA PRO A 196 8.39 -22.81 8.05
C PRO A 196 7.03 -23.45 7.78
N GLU A 197 6.49 -24.22 8.73
CA GLU A 197 5.16 -24.84 8.67
C GLU A 197 4.01 -23.83 8.73
N GLY A 198 4.23 -22.65 9.32
CA GLY A 198 3.23 -21.61 9.51
C GLY A 198 3.11 -20.60 8.37
N MET A 199 3.97 -20.72 7.35
CA MET A 199 4.10 -19.73 6.28
C MET A 199 2.85 -19.58 5.40
N ASP A 200 2.11 -20.67 5.15
CA ASP A 200 0.84 -20.61 4.41
C ASP A 200 -0.21 -19.81 5.20
N GLY A 201 -0.28 -20.04 6.52
CA GLY A 201 -1.18 -19.31 7.41
C GLY A 201 -0.86 -17.81 7.46
N LEU A 202 0.42 -17.46 7.62
CA LEU A 202 0.89 -16.08 7.58
C LEU A 202 0.55 -15.41 6.26
N SER A 203 0.82 -16.07 5.13
CA SER A 203 0.58 -15.50 3.79
C SER A 203 -0.89 -15.19 3.57
N ARG A 204 -1.78 -16.14 3.91
CA ARG A 204 -3.23 -15.96 3.80
C ARG A 204 -3.72 -14.83 4.69
N PHE A 205 -3.29 -14.83 5.95
CA PHE A 205 -3.69 -13.79 6.90
C PHE A 205 -3.19 -12.40 6.46
N THR A 206 -1.97 -12.27 5.96
CA THR A 206 -1.46 -11.01 5.41
C THR A 206 -2.30 -10.51 4.23
N LEU A 207 -2.71 -11.40 3.31
CA LEU A 207 -3.61 -11.04 2.21
C LEU A 207 -4.97 -10.56 2.72
N THR A 208 -5.53 -11.23 3.73
CA THR A 208 -6.77 -10.80 4.39
C THR A 208 -6.63 -9.42 5.04
N ILE A 209 -5.52 -9.16 5.77
CA ILE A 209 -5.27 -7.83 6.35
C ILE A 209 -5.15 -6.76 5.26
N MET A 210 -4.50 -7.07 4.13
CA MET A 210 -4.43 -6.16 2.98
C MET A 210 -5.83 -5.87 2.42
N GLN A 211 -6.66 -6.88 2.20
CA GLN A 211 -8.04 -6.72 1.71
C GLN A 211 -8.88 -5.88 2.68
N LEU A 212 -8.79 -6.13 3.99
CA LEU A 212 -9.47 -5.32 5.00
C LEU A 212 -8.98 -3.87 5.01
N SER A 213 -7.70 -3.65 4.72
CA SER A 213 -7.08 -2.33 4.67
C SER A 213 -7.46 -1.54 3.40
N THR A 214 -7.74 -2.21 2.28
CA THR A 214 -8.13 -1.56 1.02
C THR A 214 -9.64 -1.48 0.83
N SER A 215 -10.41 -2.35 1.46
CA SER A 215 -11.88 -2.34 1.35
C SER A 215 -12.46 -1.05 1.92
N ASP A 216 -13.08 -0.26 1.04
CA ASP A 216 -13.97 0.79 1.49
C ASP A 216 -15.17 0.14 2.17
N PRO A 217 -15.56 0.59 3.38
CA PRO A 217 -16.86 0.19 3.91
C PRO A 217 -17.87 0.66 2.86
N LYS A 218 -18.67 -0.27 2.34
CA LYS A 218 -19.74 0.07 1.41
C LYS A 218 -20.60 1.12 2.10
N PRO A 219 -20.59 2.39 1.67
CA PRO A 219 -21.41 3.38 2.35
C PRO A 219 -22.85 2.89 2.22
N ALA A 220 -23.59 2.83 3.32
CA ALA A 220 -25.02 2.60 3.25
C ALA A 220 -25.60 3.73 2.40
N THR A 221 -25.86 3.46 1.12
CA THR A 221 -26.34 4.46 0.18
C THR A 221 -27.79 4.72 0.53
N ARG A 222 -28.03 5.79 1.28
CA ARG A 222 -29.39 6.26 1.57
C ARG A 222 -29.77 7.26 0.49
N THR A 223 -30.61 6.84 -0.43
CA THR A 223 -31.19 7.75 -1.41
C THR A 223 -32.37 8.45 -0.76
N VAL A 224 -32.20 9.73 -0.46
CA VAL A 224 -33.29 10.57 0.05
C VAL A 224 -33.99 11.21 -1.13
N VAL A 225 -35.12 10.65 -1.53
CA VAL A 225 -35.98 11.22 -2.56
C VAL A 225 -36.89 12.26 -1.90
N ARG A 226 -36.68 13.53 -2.19
CA ARG A 226 -37.55 14.63 -1.74
C ARG A 226 -38.49 15.03 -2.86
N ARG A 227 -39.80 14.97 -2.61
CA ARG A 227 -40.84 15.43 -3.53
C ARG A 227 -41.30 16.82 -3.09
N TYR A 228 -41.41 17.73 -4.05
CA TYR A 228 -41.81 19.12 -3.85
C TYR A 228 -43.04 19.42 -4.69
N ASN A 229 -43.93 20.23 -4.14
CA ASN A 229 -45.12 20.71 -4.84
C ASN A 229 -44.79 21.85 -5.81
N ALA A 230 -45.78 22.26 -6.63
CA ALA A 230 -45.65 23.37 -7.58
C ALA A 230 -45.27 24.71 -6.91
N ASP A 231 -45.64 24.89 -5.63
CA ASP A 231 -45.32 26.07 -4.83
C ASP A 231 -43.93 26.00 -4.16
N GLU A 232 -43.09 25.04 -4.55
CA GLU A 232 -41.77 24.73 -3.96
C GLU A 232 -41.79 24.30 -2.48
N GLU A 233 -42.97 24.02 -1.92
CA GLU A 233 -43.11 23.47 -0.57
C GLU A 233 -42.82 21.95 -0.56
N LEU A 234 -42.09 21.48 0.46
CA LEU A 234 -41.71 20.07 0.60
C LEU A 234 -42.95 19.22 0.90
N GLU A 235 -43.32 18.34 -0.03
CA GLU A 235 -44.50 17.49 0.09
C GLU A 235 -44.19 16.20 0.86
N SER A 236 -43.10 15.52 0.48
CA SER A 236 -42.68 14.29 1.14
C SER A 236 -41.18 14.08 1.04
N THR A 237 -40.63 13.42 2.05
CA THR A 237 -39.26 12.90 2.05
C THR A 237 -39.35 11.39 2.20
N GLU A 238 -39.06 10.69 1.11
CA GLU A 238 -38.97 9.23 1.08
C GLU A 238 -37.48 8.88 1.20
N ILE A 239 -37.13 8.19 2.28
CA ILE A 239 -35.77 7.68 2.47
C ILE A 239 -35.79 6.24 1.99
N THR A 240 -35.29 6.01 0.78
CA THR A 240 -35.06 4.66 0.28
C THR A 240 -33.65 4.27 0.67
N GLU A 241 -33.53 3.41 1.66
CA GLU A 241 -32.28 2.76 2.00
C GLU A 241 -32.13 1.57 1.06
N SER A 242 -31.33 1.75 -0.01
CA SER A 242 -30.97 0.64 -0.89
C SER A 242 -29.81 -0.11 -0.24
N GLU A 243 -30.14 -1.17 0.49
CA GLU A 243 -29.15 -2.15 0.89
C GLU A 243 -28.90 -3.06 -0.31
N ASP A 244 -27.79 -2.81 -1.02
CA ASP A 244 -27.34 -3.69 -2.08
C ASP A 244 -26.95 -5.04 -1.46
N LEU A 245 -27.88 -5.99 -1.49
CA LEU A 245 -27.64 -7.35 -1.02
C LEU A 245 -26.44 -7.95 -1.81
N PRO A 246 -25.39 -8.41 -1.12
CA PRO A 246 -24.28 -9.10 -1.77
C PRO A 246 -24.82 -10.41 -2.37
N GLY A 247 -24.93 -10.48 -3.69
CA GLY A 247 -25.32 -11.72 -4.39
C GLY A 247 -26.28 -11.56 -5.56
N THR A 248 -26.99 -10.44 -5.69
CA THR A 248 -27.69 -10.11 -6.93
C THR A 248 -26.76 -9.34 -7.85
N THR A 249 -25.72 -10.02 -8.34
CA THR A 249 -25.18 -9.64 -9.65
C THR A 249 -26.33 -9.89 -10.62
N SER A 250 -27.05 -8.83 -10.98
CA SER A 250 -27.99 -8.92 -12.09
C SER A 250 -27.15 -9.26 -13.31
N TRP A 251 -27.11 -10.55 -13.65
CA TRP A 251 -26.73 -10.99 -14.98
C TRP A 251 -27.78 -10.36 -15.90
N GLN A 252 -27.54 -9.12 -16.33
CA GLN A 252 -28.12 -8.62 -17.56
C GLN A 252 -27.57 -9.58 -18.61
N ALA A 253 -28.39 -10.56 -18.96
CA ALA A 253 -28.17 -11.33 -20.16
C ALA A 253 -28.06 -10.30 -21.27
N ASP A 254 -26.83 -10.05 -21.72
CA ASP A 254 -26.58 -9.47 -23.02
C ASP A 254 -27.24 -10.42 -24.00
N THR A 255 -28.52 -10.17 -24.30
CA THR A 255 -29.15 -10.69 -25.49
C THR A 255 -28.42 -10.00 -26.63
N ASP A 256 -27.45 -10.71 -27.19
CA ASP A 256 -26.90 -10.48 -28.52
C ASP A 256 -28.07 -10.51 -29.52
N ASP A 257 -28.77 -9.38 -29.64
CA ASP A 257 -29.76 -9.16 -30.69
C ASP A 257 -29.01 -8.66 -31.92
N GLN A 258 -28.61 -9.63 -32.73
CA GLN A 258 -27.99 -9.44 -34.03
C GLN A 258 -29.09 -9.09 -35.03
N GLY A 259 -29.49 -7.81 -35.02
CA GLY A 259 -30.51 -7.24 -35.90
C GLY A 259 -29.95 -6.11 -36.76
N ASP A 260 -29.56 -6.48 -37.97
CA ASP A 260 -29.39 -5.60 -39.13
C ASP A 260 -30.62 -4.70 -39.34
N ASP A 261 -30.41 -3.41 -39.66
CA ASP A 261 -31.20 -2.61 -40.61
C ASP A 261 -31.11 -1.09 -40.34
N GLY A 262 -30.89 -0.36 -41.43
CA GLY A 262 -30.38 1.01 -41.44
C GLY A 262 -31.38 2.12 -41.12
N GLY A 263 -30.77 3.27 -40.83
CA GLY A 263 -31.26 4.60 -41.20
C GLY A 263 -32.35 5.19 -40.33
N SER A 264 -31.96 6.13 -39.45
CA SER A 264 -32.70 7.37 -39.23
C SER A 264 -31.89 8.33 -38.36
N THR A 265 -31.65 9.53 -38.90
CA THR A 265 -31.14 10.71 -38.19
C THR A 265 -32.17 11.17 -37.17
N GLY A 266 -31.93 10.89 -35.89
CA GLY A 266 -32.70 11.42 -34.76
C GLY A 266 -31.76 12.11 -33.76
N GLU A 267 -31.69 13.43 -33.85
CA GLU A 267 -30.95 14.31 -32.94
C GLU A 267 -31.52 14.19 -31.51
N THR A 268 -30.84 13.44 -30.64
CA THR A 268 -31.18 13.39 -29.21
C THR A 268 -30.43 14.51 -28.50
N VAL A 269 -31.11 15.64 -28.30
CA VAL A 269 -30.62 16.77 -27.50
C VAL A 269 -30.60 16.35 -26.03
N GLN A 270 -29.44 15.88 -25.58
CA GLN A 270 -29.15 15.62 -24.17
C GLN A 270 -28.95 16.98 -23.46
N ARG A 271 -30.02 17.54 -22.89
CA ARG A 271 -29.93 18.73 -22.04
C ARG A 271 -29.28 18.36 -20.72
N GLN A 272 -28.01 18.72 -20.55
CA GLN A 272 -27.38 18.82 -19.24
C GLN A 272 -28.14 19.85 -18.38
N PRO A 273 -28.45 19.54 -17.10
CA PRO A 273 -28.92 20.56 -16.18
C PRO A 273 -27.76 21.52 -15.88
N THR A 274 -27.90 22.77 -16.32
CA THR A 274 -27.04 23.89 -15.93
C THR A 274 -27.16 24.10 -14.42
N ILE A 275 -26.14 23.65 -13.68
CA ILE A 275 -26.01 23.93 -12.25
C ILE A 275 -25.52 25.37 -12.12
N THR A 276 -26.44 26.28 -11.79
CA THR A 276 -26.11 27.66 -11.42
C THR A 276 -25.41 27.65 -10.04
N PRO A 277 -24.21 28.25 -9.90
CA PRO A 277 -23.55 28.30 -8.60
C PRO A 277 -24.33 29.21 -7.63
N ARG A 278 -24.95 28.60 -6.63
CA ARG A 278 -25.60 29.32 -5.53
C ARG A 278 -24.52 29.94 -4.65
N ARG A 279 -24.47 31.27 -4.69
CA ARG A 279 -23.60 32.15 -3.91
C ARG A 279 -23.80 31.88 -2.41
N THR A 280 -22.81 31.26 -1.76
CA THR A 280 -22.81 31.04 -0.32
C THR A 280 -22.63 32.38 0.39
N ALA A 281 -23.68 32.83 1.08
CA ALA A 281 -23.61 33.98 1.97
C ALA A 281 -22.66 33.67 3.14
N GLN A 282 -21.71 34.59 3.37
CA GLN A 282 -20.78 34.56 4.50
C GLN A 282 -21.55 34.66 5.83
N SER A 283 -21.35 33.68 6.70
CA SER A 283 -21.83 33.69 8.09
C SER A 283 -20.87 34.50 8.98
N PRO A 284 -21.38 35.33 9.91
CA PRO A 284 -20.57 36.24 10.70
C PRO A 284 -19.77 35.55 11.81
N LYS A 285 -18.54 36.06 11.97
CA LYS A 285 -17.58 35.75 13.04
C LYS A 285 -18.24 35.76 14.43
N GLN A 286 -18.34 34.59 15.06
CA GLN A 286 -18.57 34.50 16.50
C GLN A 286 -17.24 34.66 17.24
N ALA A 287 -17.08 35.83 17.86
CA ALA A 287 -16.05 36.11 18.85
C ALA A 287 -16.35 35.33 20.15
N ARG A 288 -15.63 34.23 20.40
CA ARG A 288 -15.71 33.50 21.67
C ARG A 288 -14.61 33.98 22.62
N LYS A 289 -15.04 34.88 23.51
CA LYS A 289 -14.33 35.41 24.68
C LYS A 289 -13.95 34.26 25.64
N ARG A 290 -12.66 33.88 25.72
CA ARG A 290 -12.14 32.99 26.77
C ARG A 290 -11.97 33.79 28.07
N LYS A 291 -12.89 33.61 29.02
CA LYS A 291 -12.68 33.91 30.44
C LYS A 291 -11.77 32.83 31.01
N GLY A 292 -10.69 33.23 31.68
CA GLY A 292 -9.87 32.36 32.50
C GLY A 292 -10.59 31.94 33.78
N THR A 293 -10.26 30.76 34.30
CA THR A 293 -10.51 30.40 35.70
C THR A 293 -9.51 29.33 36.14
N SER A 294 -8.68 29.73 37.09
CA SER A 294 -8.11 29.01 38.25
C SER A 294 -7.75 27.52 38.16
N GLY A 295 -6.46 27.26 38.37
CA GLY A 295 -5.96 26.63 39.60
C GLY A 295 -6.35 25.17 39.86
N LEU A 296 -5.41 24.25 39.62
CA LEU A 296 -5.36 22.98 40.34
C LEU A 296 -4.00 22.87 41.04
N MET A 297 -4.05 22.91 42.37
CA MET A 297 -2.97 22.52 43.27
C MET A 297 -2.68 21.03 43.10
N LEU A 298 -1.40 20.68 43.00
CA LEU A 298 -0.89 19.34 43.27
C LEU A 298 -0.56 19.24 44.77
N PRO A 299 -0.98 18.18 45.48
CA PRO A 299 -0.40 17.87 46.77
C PRO A 299 0.94 17.14 46.58
N ASN A 300 1.94 17.59 47.35
CA ASN A 300 3.14 16.81 47.64
C ASN A 300 2.75 15.52 48.37
N ALA A 301 3.38 14.41 48.00
CA ALA A 301 3.47 13.21 48.81
C ALA A 301 4.93 13.02 49.20
N GLU A 302 5.13 12.78 50.49
CA GLU A 302 6.38 12.49 51.21
C GLU A 302 7.06 11.19 50.73
#